data_AF-D8LDW1-F1
#
_entry.id   AF-D8LDW1-F1
#
_cell.length_a   1.000
_cell.length_b   1.000
_cell.length_c   1.000
_cell.angle_alpha   90.00
_cell.angle_beta   90.00
_cell.angle_gamma   90.00
#
_symmetry.space_group_name_H-M   'P 1'
#
loop_
_entity.id
_entity.type
_entity.pdbx_description
1 polymer ?
#
loop_
_entity_poly.entity_id
_entity_poly.type
_entity_poly.pdbx_seq_one_letter_code
_entity_poly.pdbx_strand_id
1 'polypeptide(L)'
;MLCALLSFVYVKNLGGVTWRADLEYLRFGCRLNMTSEHTRLPQRLAALKMCCHWDYPLALVDLPESLKFIQLSDAFDQPLDEVRFPPGLAYLYLGDNFDQPLHDVKWPTNLKVLYLGDSFDHSLGIQEWPVGLESLFLGGNFSGDIDNIVWPDSLTTIKVGCIPCDFYDIKWPLGGDYSGRDSSLE
;
A
#
# COMPACT_ATOMS: atom_id res chain seq x y z
N MET A 1 27.01 13.35 -14.65
CA MET A 1 28.17 13.85 -13.88
C MET A 1 27.97 13.43 -12.43
N LEU A 2 28.75 12.44 -12.02
CA LEU A 2 28.90 11.80 -10.71
C LEU A 2 27.63 11.31 -9.98
N CYS A 3 27.21 10.13 -10.41
CA CYS A 3 26.67 9.08 -9.55
C CYS A 3 27.73 8.74 -8.49
N ALA A 4 27.51 9.11 -7.23
CA ALA A 4 28.36 8.70 -6.12
C ALA A 4 27.85 7.37 -5.55
N LEU A 5 28.52 6.29 -5.95
CA LEU A 5 28.56 5.04 -5.20
C LEU A 5 29.19 5.32 -3.83
N LEU A 6 28.37 5.33 -2.78
CA LEU A 6 28.82 5.03 -1.43
C LEU A 6 27.92 3.92 -0.88
N SER A 7 28.57 2.78 -0.69
CA SER A 7 28.14 1.62 0.06
C SER A 7 28.13 1.94 1.56
N PHE A 8 27.14 1.36 2.25
CA PHE A 8 26.90 1.36 3.71
C PHE A 8 26.31 2.64 4.34
N VAL A 9 25.07 2.45 4.84
CA VAL A 9 24.37 3.23 5.89
C VAL A 9 24.21 4.72 5.65
N TYR A 10 23.19 5.13 4.91
CA TYR A 10 22.53 6.43 5.17
C TYR A 10 21.04 6.30 4.86
N VAL A 11 20.29 5.86 5.87
CA VAL A 11 18.86 6.14 5.97
C VAL A 11 18.74 7.67 6.08
N LYS A 12 18.34 8.34 5.01
CA LYS A 12 18.01 9.77 5.12
C LYS A 12 16.66 9.87 5.80
N ASN A 13 16.70 10.18 7.10
CA ASN A 13 15.53 10.48 7.90
C ASN A 13 14.84 11.73 7.33
N LEU A 14 13.52 11.67 7.14
CA LEU A 14 12.71 12.73 6.53
C LEU A 14 12.17 13.74 7.55
N GLY A 15 12.61 13.65 8.81
CA GLY A 15 12.26 14.60 9.85
C GLY A 15 12.61 16.02 9.42
N GLY A 16 11.61 16.92 9.45
CA GLY A 16 11.78 18.31 9.07
C GLY A 16 11.78 18.60 7.56
N VAL A 17 11.43 17.63 6.70
CA VAL A 17 11.21 17.92 5.28
C VAL A 17 9.94 18.77 5.11
N THR A 18 10.09 19.94 4.48
CA THR A 18 8.95 20.77 4.05
C THR A 18 8.53 20.36 2.64
N TRP A 19 7.37 19.70 2.54
CA TRP A 19 6.79 19.34 1.26
C TRP A 19 6.15 20.53 0.57
N ARG A 20 6.07 20.48 -0.77
CA ARG A 20 5.19 21.40 -1.49
C ARG A 20 3.73 21.13 -1.12
N ALA A 21 2.95 22.19 -0.96
CA ALA A 21 1.55 22.09 -0.56
C ALA A 21 0.66 21.42 -1.61
N ASP A 22 1.10 21.38 -2.88
CA ASP A 22 0.43 20.77 -4.03
C ASP A 22 0.97 19.38 -4.38
N LEU A 23 1.80 18.77 -3.52
CA LEU A 23 2.29 17.42 -3.78
C LEU A 23 1.17 16.39 -3.61
N GLU A 24 0.76 15.80 -4.72
CA GLU A 24 -0.30 14.78 -4.78
C GLU A 24 0.25 13.35 -4.80
N TYR A 25 1.52 13.18 -5.18
CA TYR A 25 2.15 11.87 -5.37
C TYR A 25 3.49 11.81 -4.67
N LEU A 26 3.68 10.81 -3.83
CA LEU A 26 4.94 10.58 -3.11
C LEU A 26 5.34 9.12 -3.22
N ARG A 27 6.51 8.90 -3.82
CA ARG A 27 7.18 7.61 -3.87
C ARG A 27 8.46 7.68 -3.06
N PHE A 28 8.59 6.80 -2.08
CA PHE A 28 9.84 6.61 -1.36
C PHE A 28 10.76 5.68 -2.14
N GLY A 29 11.94 6.18 -2.51
CA GLY A 29 13.03 5.35 -3.03
C GLY A 29 13.70 4.56 -1.92
N CYS A 30 14.44 3.51 -2.28
CA CYS A 30 15.00 2.52 -1.34
C CYS A 30 16.13 2.98 -0.43
N ARG A 31 16.43 4.28 -0.43
CA ARG A 31 17.38 4.91 0.48
C ARG A 31 16.72 5.89 1.46
N LEU A 32 15.41 6.10 1.33
CA LEU A 32 14.63 6.94 2.22
C LEU A 32 13.88 6.05 3.19
N ASN A 33 13.97 6.38 4.48
CA ASN A 33 13.18 5.69 5.50
C ASN A 33 12.25 6.67 6.19
N MET A 34 11.00 6.27 6.31
CA MET A 34 9.98 6.99 7.05
C MET A 34 9.91 6.38 8.44
N THR A 35 10.88 6.73 9.29
CA THR A 35 11.01 6.23 10.67
C THR A 35 11.09 7.34 11.71
N SER A 36 10.95 8.62 11.33
CA SER A 36 10.90 9.70 12.33
C SER A 36 9.49 10.05 12.75
N GLU A 37 9.35 10.28 14.06
CA GLU A 37 8.19 10.85 14.76
C GLU A 37 7.75 12.24 14.24
N HIS A 38 8.37 12.77 13.19
CA HIS A 38 8.15 14.14 12.69
C HIS A 38 8.01 14.24 11.16
N THR A 39 7.96 13.12 10.43
CA THR A 39 7.68 13.19 8.99
C THR A 39 6.17 13.36 8.78
N ARG A 40 5.74 14.61 8.59
CA ARG A 40 4.35 14.90 8.20
C ARG A 40 4.21 14.78 6.70
N LEU A 41 3.33 13.89 6.24
CA LEU A 41 3.01 13.77 4.83
C LEU A 41 2.26 15.03 4.33
N PRO A 42 2.41 15.41 3.05
CA PRO A 42 1.70 16.55 2.48
C PRO A 42 0.18 16.35 2.55
N GLN A 43 -0.55 17.41 2.90
CA GLN A 43 -2.00 17.33 3.15
C GLN A 43 -2.83 17.06 1.87
N ARG A 44 -2.29 17.33 0.68
CA ARG A 44 -2.92 17.02 -0.60
C ARG A 44 -2.47 15.69 -1.22
N LEU A 45 -1.70 14.89 -0.47
CA LEU A 45 -1.17 13.64 -0.97
C LEU A 45 -2.30 12.66 -1.30
N ALA A 46 -2.54 12.44 -2.59
CA ALA A 46 -3.53 11.52 -3.09
C ALA A 46 -3.01 10.08 -3.18
N ALA A 47 -1.70 9.89 -3.36
CA ALA A 47 -1.12 8.57 -3.41
C ALA A 47 0.29 8.45 -2.82
N LEU A 48 0.49 7.31 -2.16
CA LEU A 48 1.69 7.00 -1.42
C LEU A 48 2.24 5.63 -1.85
N LYS A 49 3.51 5.59 -2.26
CA LYS A 49 4.22 4.36 -2.62
C LYS A 49 5.49 4.20 -1.79
N MET A 50 5.63 3.06 -1.12
CA MET A 50 6.81 2.68 -0.35
C MET A 50 7.86 1.97 -1.23
N CYS A 51 9.12 1.98 -0.79
CA CYS A 51 10.15 1.13 -1.41
C CYS A 51 9.97 -0.33 -0.96
N CYS A 52 10.40 -1.28 -1.80
CA CYS A 52 10.43 -2.74 -1.58
C CYS A 52 11.16 -3.31 -0.34
N HIS A 53 11.75 -2.49 0.54
CA HIS A 53 12.33 -2.96 1.81
C HIS A 53 11.69 -2.31 3.05
N TRP A 54 10.61 -1.54 2.87
CA TRP A 54 9.96 -0.83 3.98
C TRP A 54 9.06 -1.79 4.76
N ASP A 55 9.33 -1.96 6.04
CA ASP A 55 8.58 -2.85 6.94
C ASP A 55 8.37 -2.15 8.30
N TYR A 56 7.92 -0.89 8.25
CA TYR A 56 7.68 -0.08 9.45
C TYR A 56 6.18 -0.08 9.77
N PRO A 57 5.77 -0.10 11.05
CA PRO A 57 4.34 -0.15 11.41
C PRO A 57 3.57 1.03 10.81
N LEU A 58 2.60 0.73 9.95
CA LEU A 58 1.77 1.75 9.31
C LEU A 58 0.93 2.54 10.33
N ALA A 59 0.64 1.95 11.49
CA ALA A 59 -0.08 2.60 12.59
C ALA A 59 0.68 3.81 13.16
N LEU A 60 2.00 3.87 12.98
CA LEU A 60 2.86 4.97 13.42
C LEU A 60 3.04 6.05 12.35
N VAL A 61 2.32 5.95 11.23
CA VAL A 61 2.38 6.89 10.11
C VAL A 61 1.12 7.75 10.10
N ASP A 62 1.30 9.07 10.16
CA ASP A 62 0.20 10.02 9.98
C ASP A 62 -0.23 10.08 8.50
N LEU A 63 -1.21 9.24 8.13
CA LEU A 63 -1.79 9.18 6.79
C LEU A 63 -2.76 10.37 6.57
N PRO A 64 -2.51 11.26 5.58
CA PRO A 64 -3.40 12.40 5.33
C PRO A 64 -4.75 11.95 4.75
N GLU A 65 -5.82 12.66 5.12
CA GLU A 65 -7.21 12.33 4.74
C GLU A 65 -7.46 12.33 3.23
N SER A 66 -6.60 12.99 2.45
CA SER A 66 -6.67 13.07 0.99
C SER A 66 -6.21 11.80 0.29
N LEU A 67 -5.52 10.88 0.97
CA LEU A 67 -5.02 9.64 0.36
C LEU A 67 -6.16 8.80 -0.20
N LYS A 68 -6.00 8.44 -1.47
CA LYS A 68 -6.87 7.54 -2.23
C LYS A 68 -6.20 6.21 -2.52
N PHE A 69 -4.86 6.20 -2.54
CA PHE A 69 -4.08 5.03 -2.90
C PHE A 69 -2.86 4.86 -1.99
N ILE A 70 -2.65 3.64 -1.52
CA ILE A 70 -1.43 3.23 -0.81
C ILE A 70 -0.89 1.95 -1.45
N GLN A 71 0.38 1.98 -1.84
CA GLN A 71 1.17 0.80 -2.17
C GLN A 71 2.32 0.68 -1.16
N LEU A 72 2.22 -0.33 -0.30
CA LEU A 72 3.29 -0.71 0.60
C LEU A 72 4.38 -1.50 -0.14
N SER A 73 5.41 -1.84 0.62
CA SER A 73 6.58 -2.58 0.17
C SER A 73 6.27 -4.06 -0.01
N ASP A 74 6.91 -4.73 -0.95
CA ASP A 74 6.83 -6.20 -1.03
C ASP A 74 7.37 -6.88 0.24
N ALA A 75 8.23 -6.21 1.02
CA ALA A 75 8.73 -6.69 2.31
C ALA A 75 7.87 -6.31 3.53
N PHE A 76 6.75 -5.62 3.37
CA PHE A 76 5.91 -5.19 4.50
C PHE A 76 5.17 -6.38 5.12
N ASP A 77 5.31 -6.55 6.43
CA ASP A 77 4.68 -7.61 7.21
C ASP A 77 4.31 -7.13 8.64
N GLN A 78 3.82 -5.89 8.75
CA GLN A 78 3.37 -5.33 10.04
C GLN A 78 1.86 -5.44 10.21
N PRO A 79 1.36 -5.64 11.45
CA PRO A 79 -0.07 -5.74 11.71
C PRO A 79 -0.82 -4.43 11.38
N LEU A 80 -2.12 -4.56 11.08
CA LEU A 80 -2.98 -3.48 10.62
C LEU A 80 -4.11 -3.10 11.60
N ASP A 81 -4.20 -3.78 12.74
CA ASP A 81 -5.24 -3.63 13.76
C ASP A 81 -5.31 -2.21 14.37
N GLU A 82 -4.16 -1.55 14.54
CA GLU A 82 -4.09 -0.16 15.03
C GLU A 82 -4.02 0.91 13.92
N VAL A 83 -4.06 0.51 12.64
CA VAL A 83 -3.90 1.45 11.54
C VAL A 83 -5.14 2.33 11.38
N ARG A 84 -4.91 3.64 11.35
CA ARG A 84 -5.95 4.63 11.04
C ARG A 84 -5.95 4.93 9.55
N PHE A 85 -6.64 4.10 8.78
CA PHE A 85 -6.77 4.35 7.35
C PHE A 85 -7.58 5.63 7.07
N PRO A 86 -7.18 6.44 6.08
CA PRO A 86 -7.93 7.63 5.69
C PRO A 86 -9.29 7.21 5.11
N PRO A 87 -10.38 7.92 5.45
CA PRO A 87 -11.74 7.51 5.07
C PRO A 87 -11.94 7.50 3.54
N GLY A 88 -11.11 8.23 2.80
CA GLY A 88 -11.13 8.29 1.35
C GLY A 88 -10.32 7.23 0.63
N LEU A 89 -9.59 6.35 1.33
CA LEU A 89 -8.73 5.34 0.72
C LEU A 89 -9.56 4.36 -0.11
N ALA A 90 -9.20 4.21 -1.38
CA ALA A 90 -9.90 3.37 -2.34
C ALA A 90 -9.08 2.15 -2.78
N TYR A 91 -7.75 2.23 -2.73
CA TYR A 91 -6.85 1.19 -3.21
C TYR A 91 -5.75 0.95 -2.18
N LEU A 92 -5.56 -0.32 -1.80
CA LEU A 92 -4.53 -0.72 -0.86
C LEU A 92 -3.81 -1.98 -1.36
N TYR A 93 -2.49 -1.89 -1.44
CA TYR A 93 -1.59 -3.00 -1.73
C TYR A 93 -0.67 -3.19 -0.53
N LEU A 94 -0.75 -4.35 0.12
CA LEU A 94 0.01 -4.63 1.35
C LEU A 94 1.45 -5.10 1.10
N GLY A 95 1.72 -5.75 -0.03
CA GLY A 95 3.04 -6.30 -0.33
C GLY A 95 3.04 -7.83 -0.37
N ASP A 96 3.98 -8.41 -1.12
CA ASP A 96 4.03 -9.86 -1.35
C ASP A 96 4.34 -10.69 -0.09
N ASN A 97 5.03 -10.11 0.89
CA ASN A 97 5.41 -10.79 2.13
C ASN A 97 4.42 -10.60 3.28
N PHE A 98 3.32 -9.85 3.09
CA PHE A 98 2.37 -9.63 4.17
C PHE A 98 1.71 -10.95 4.58
N ASP A 99 1.88 -11.35 5.84
CA ASP A 99 1.33 -12.57 6.43
C ASP A 99 0.85 -12.33 7.86
N GLN A 100 0.11 -11.23 8.07
CA GLN A 100 -0.50 -10.89 9.36
C GLN A 100 -2.00 -11.18 9.35
N PRO A 101 -2.59 -11.62 10.48
CA PRO A 101 -4.02 -11.88 10.57
C PRO A 101 -4.84 -10.57 10.46
N LEU A 102 -6.05 -10.69 9.91
CA LEU A 102 -6.88 -9.51 9.62
C LEU A 102 -8.00 -9.24 10.64
N HIS A 103 -8.35 -10.19 11.52
CA HIS A 103 -9.58 -10.15 12.34
C HIS A 103 -9.92 -8.83 13.07
N ASP A 104 -8.93 -8.04 13.48
CA ASP A 104 -9.12 -6.76 14.19
C ASP A 104 -8.92 -5.51 13.29
N VAL A 105 -8.73 -5.70 11.99
CA VAL A 105 -8.46 -4.62 11.04
C VAL A 105 -9.72 -3.84 10.71
N LYS A 106 -9.65 -2.52 10.95
CA LYS A 106 -10.72 -1.57 10.65
C LYS A 106 -10.54 -0.95 9.28
N TRP A 107 -11.09 -1.59 8.26
CA TRP A 107 -11.00 -1.10 6.89
C TRP A 107 -11.75 0.22 6.67
N PRO A 108 -11.25 1.13 5.82
CA PRO A 108 -11.97 2.35 5.47
C PRO A 108 -13.17 2.01 4.57
N THR A 109 -14.28 2.71 4.76
CA THR A 109 -15.56 2.40 4.09
C THR A 109 -15.54 2.55 2.57
N ASN A 110 -14.61 3.35 2.04
CA ASN A 110 -14.45 3.58 0.60
C ASN A 110 -13.42 2.64 -0.06
N LEU A 111 -12.87 1.65 0.66
CA LEU A 111 -11.92 0.73 0.07
C LEU A 111 -12.60 -0.11 -1.01
N LYS A 112 -12.12 0.00 -2.25
CA LYS A 112 -12.66 -0.71 -3.42
C LYS A 112 -11.80 -1.88 -3.81
N VAL A 113 -10.47 -1.74 -3.70
CA VAL A 113 -9.53 -2.75 -4.15
C VAL A 113 -8.49 -3.02 -3.08
N LEU A 114 -8.32 -4.31 -2.76
CA LEU A 114 -7.37 -4.79 -1.78
C LEU A 114 -6.55 -5.94 -2.34
N TYR A 115 -5.23 -5.85 -2.23
CA TYR A 115 -4.31 -6.96 -2.44
C TYR A 115 -3.63 -7.31 -1.12
N LEU A 116 -3.81 -8.56 -0.67
CA LEU A 116 -3.29 -9.04 0.61
C LEU A 116 -1.83 -9.48 0.57
N GLY A 117 -1.27 -9.82 -0.59
CA GLY A 117 0.09 -10.35 -0.68
C GLY A 117 0.16 -11.82 -1.04
N ASP A 118 1.27 -12.22 -1.65
CA ASP A 118 1.54 -13.58 -2.09
C ASP A 118 1.72 -14.58 -0.93
N SER A 119 2.23 -14.10 0.20
CA SER A 119 2.53 -14.91 1.39
C SER A 119 1.36 -15.06 2.35
N PHE A 120 0.28 -14.30 2.16
CA PHE A 120 -0.86 -14.30 3.07
C PHE A 120 -1.56 -15.67 3.12
N ASP A 121 -1.55 -16.31 4.29
CA ASP A 121 -2.18 -17.63 4.51
C ASP A 121 -3.05 -17.70 5.78
N HIS A 122 -3.76 -16.62 6.09
CA HIS A 122 -4.67 -16.56 7.24
C HIS A 122 -6.15 -16.72 6.84
N SER A 123 -6.97 -17.23 7.77
CA SER A 123 -8.41 -17.32 7.55
C SER A 123 -9.06 -15.95 7.40
N LEU A 124 -9.98 -15.84 6.44
CA LEU A 124 -10.73 -14.63 6.13
C LEU A 124 -12.11 -14.58 6.82
N GLY A 125 -12.54 -15.65 7.49
CA GLY A 125 -13.91 -15.83 7.97
C GLY A 125 -14.32 -14.97 9.17
N ILE A 126 -13.38 -14.31 9.84
CA ILE A 126 -13.63 -13.47 11.02
C ILE A 126 -13.65 -11.98 10.64
N GLN A 127 -13.37 -11.64 9.38
CA GLN A 127 -13.23 -10.26 8.93
C GLN A 127 -14.57 -9.61 8.59
N GLU A 128 -14.80 -8.40 9.12
CA GLU A 128 -15.78 -7.47 8.55
C GLU A 128 -15.16 -6.74 7.36
N TRP A 129 -15.54 -7.14 6.14
CA TRP A 129 -15.05 -6.50 4.92
C TRP A 129 -15.71 -5.13 4.69
N PRO A 130 -15.00 -4.16 4.07
CA PRO A 130 -15.58 -2.85 3.81
C PRO A 130 -16.74 -2.96 2.81
N VAL A 131 -17.83 -2.25 3.10
CA VAL A 131 -19.07 -2.30 2.30
C VAL A 131 -18.88 -1.89 0.84
N GLY A 132 -17.83 -1.17 0.51
CA GLY A 132 -17.47 -0.73 -0.84
C GLY A 132 -16.45 -1.63 -1.57
N LEU A 133 -16.05 -2.77 -1.00
CA LEU A 133 -15.02 -3.62 -1.59
C LEU A 133 -15.52 -4.26 -2.89
N GLU A 134 -14.95 -3.85 -4.02
CA GLU A 134 -15.32 -4.33 -5.34
C GLU A 134 -14.43 -5.49 -5.81
N SER A 135 -13.16 -5.50 -5.39
CA SER A 135 -12.16 -6.50 -5.79
C SER A 135 -11.19 -6.87 -4.67
N LEU A 136 -11.05 -8.18 -4.44
CA LEU A 136 -10.07 -8.76 -3.52
C LEU A 136 -9.09 -9.65 -4.29
N PHE A 137 -7.80 -9.42 -4.06
CA PHE A 137 -6.72 -10.20 -4.64
C PHE A 137 -5.97 -10.93 -3.53
N LEU A 138 -5.97 -12.25 -3.63
CA LEU A 138 -5.30 -13.17 -2.74
C LEU A 138 -4.05 -13.71 -3.43
N GLY A 139 -3.01 -13.88 -2.63
CA GLY A 139 -1.72 -14.39 -3.05
C GLY A 139 -1.72 -15.81 -3.61
N GLY A 140 -0.60 -16.18 -4.23
CA GLY A 140 -0.36 -17.55 -4.68
C GLY A 140 -0.30 -18.59 -3.56
N ASN A 141 0.08 -18.20 -2.34
CA ASN A 141 0.20 -19.13 -1.22
C ASN A 141 -1.08 -19.27 -0.37
N PHE A 142 -2.13 -18.50 -0.67
CA PHE A 142 -3.37 -18.58 0.10
C PHE A 142 -4.00 -19.97 -0.01
N SER A 143 -4.02 -20.70 1.10
CA SER A 143 -4.58 -22.04 1.24
C SER A 143 -5.87 -22.08 2.07
N GLY A 144 -6.29 -20.92 2.58
CA GLY A 144 -7.47 -20.76 3.41
C GLY A 144 -8.77 -21.10 2.70
N ASP A 145 -9.74 -21.58 3.49
CA ASP A 145 -11.09 -21.82 3.01
C ASP A 145 -11.82 -20.49 2.78
N ILE A 146 -12.54 -20.39 1.67
CA ILE A 146 -13.41 -19.27 1.34
C ILE A 146 -14.89 -19.57 1.60
N ASP A 147 -15.20 -20.80 1.97
CA ASP A 147 -16.54 -21.24 2.33
C ASP A 147 -16.95 -20.59 3.66
N ASN A 148 -18.17 -20.05 3.70
CA ASN A 148 -18.78 -19.38 4.87
C ASN A 148 -18.23 -17.98 5.22
N ILE A 149 -17.56 -17.31 4.29
CA ILE A 149 -17.25 -15.88 4.44
C ILE A 149 -18.45 -15.03 4.05
N VAL A 150 -18.78 -14.03 4.86
CA VAL A 150 -19.77 -13.00 4.51
C VAL A 150 -19.08 -11.91 3.70
N TRP A 151 -19.22 -12.00 2.37
CA TRP A 151 -18.69 -10.99 1.45
C TRP A 151 -19.62 -9.77 1.37
N PRO A 152 -19.09 -8.54 1.17
CA PRO A 152 -19.92 -7.37 0.97
C PRO A 152 -20.62 -7.45 -0.39
N ASP A 153 -21.85 -6.93 -0.49
CA ASP A 153 -22.68 -6.97 -1.70
C ASP A 153 -22.02 -6.32 -2.93
N SER A 154 -21.05 -5.43 -2.72
CA SER A 154 -20.29 -4.76 -3.76
C SER A 154 -19.18 -5.63 -4.38
N LEU A 155 -18.85 -6.77 -3.78
CA LEU A 155 -17.73 -7.60 -4.23
C LEU A 155 -18.09 -8.31 -5.53
N THR A 156 -17.37 -7.96 -6.59
CA THR A 156 -17.59 -8.53 -7.93
C THR A 156 -16.47 -9.47 -8.36
N THR A 157 -15.28 -9.32 -7.76
CA THR A 157 -14.07 -10.03 -8.19
C THR A 157 -13.28 -10.54 -6.99
N ILE A 158 -13.01 -11.84 -6.98
CA ILE A 158 -11.97 -12.46 -6.15
C ILE A 158 -10.99 -13.16 -7.10
N LYS A 159 -9.70 -12.88 -6.97
CA LYS A 159 -8.63 -13.56 -7.72
C LYS A 159 -7.61 -14.14 -6.76
N VAL A 160 -7.16 -15.37 -7.04
CA VAL A 160 -6.15 -16.10 -6.26
C VAL A 160 -4.94 -16.34 -7.17
N GLY A 161 -3.73 -16.18 -6.64
CA GLY A 161 -2.48 -16.41 -7.37
C GLY A 161 -2.21 -15.42 -8.49
N CYS A 162 -2.82 -14.24 -8.44
CA CYS A 162 -2.61 -13.18 -9.42
C CYS A 162 -2.43 -11.85 -8.69
N ILE A 163 -1.24 -11.28 -8.81
CA ILE A 163 -1.03 -9.87 -8.48
C ILE A 163 -1.78 -9.05 -9.52
N PRO A 164 -2.65 -8.10 -9.12
CA PRO A 164 -3.34 -7.28 -10.09
C PRO A 164 -2.35 -6.56 -10.99
N CYS A 165 -2.35 -6.91 -12.29
CA CYS A 165 -1.47 -6.30 -13.29
C CYS A 165 -1.61 -4.77 -13.30
N ASP A 166 -2.84 -4.30 -13.06
CA ASP A 166 -3.16 -2.88 -12.99
C ASP A 166 -2.39 -2.15 -11.89
N PHE A 167 -1.88 -2.80 -10.82
CA PHE A 167 -1.12 -2.13 -9.75
C PHE A 167 0.33 -1.80 -10.12
N TYR A 168 0.98 -2.62 -10.95
CA TYR A 168 2.32 -2.32 -11.46
C TYR A 168 2.27 -1.36 -12.65
N ASP A 169 1.17 -1.40 -13.42
CA ASP A 169 0.92 -0.54 -14.57
C ASP A 169 0.19 0.77 -14.23
N ILE A 170 -0.10 1.06 -12.95
CA ILE A 170 -0.64 2.36 -12.54
C ILE A 170 0.33 3.44 -12.98
N LYS A 171 -0.06 4.16 -14.04
CA LYS A 171 0.57 5.42 -14.41
C LYS A 171 0.25 6.42 -13.31
N TRP A 172 1.30 6.81 -12.60
CA TRP A 172 1.30 7.89 -11.62
C TRP A 172 1.57 9.20 -12.36
N PRO A 173 0.72 10.25 -12.28
CA PRO A 173 -0.61 10.41 -11.66
C PRO A 173 -1.75 9.55 -12.20
N LEU A 174 -2.62 9.05 -11.31
CA LEU A 174 -3.90 8.42 -11.67
C LEU A 174 -4.72 9.35 -12.59
N GLY A 175 -4.81 9.01 -13.88
CA GLY A 175 -5.52 9.80 -14.89
C GLY A 175 -4.66 10.68 -15.81
N GLY A 176 -3.33 10.60 -15.71
CA GLY A 176 -2.42 11.26 -16.65
C GLY A 176 -2.04 10.38 -17.84
N ASP A 177 -2.27 10.85 -19.06
CA ASP A 177 -1.75 10.22 -20.27
C ASP A 177 -0.24 10.53 -20.42
N TYR A 178 0.59 9.74 -19.75
CA TYR A 178 2.04 9.80 -19.93
C TYR A 178 2.45 8.71 -20.92
N SER A 179 2.54 9.09 -22.20
CA SER A 179 3.24 8.35 -23.25
C SER A 179 4.76 8.56 -23.14
N GLY A 180 5.35 8.29 -21.98
CA GLY A 180 6.79 8.36 -21.74
C GLY A 180 7.36 6.96 -21.59
N ARG A 181 8.12 6.48 -22.58
CA ARG A 181 8.91 5.26 -22.46
C ARG A 181 9.86 5.40 -21.27
N ASP A 182 9.76 4.51 -20.31
CA ASP A 182 10.82 4.31 -19.34
C ASP A 182 11.96 3.55 -20.03
N SER A 183 12.94 4.29 -20.55
CA SER A 183 14.18 3.75 -21.09
C SER A 183 15.22 3.64 -19.97
N SER A 184 14.92 2.85 -18.95
CA SER A 184 15.90 2.44 -17.94
C SER A 184 15.88 0.93 -17.71
N LEU A 185 16.06 0.21 -18.81
CA LEU A 185 16.60 -1.14 -18.85
C LEU A 185 17.74 -1.16 -19.88
N GLU A 186 18.84 -0.45 -19.60
CA GLU A 186 20.19 -0.72 -20.11
C GLU A 186 21.22 -0.30 -19.06
#